data_AF-A0A7R9DNR7-F1
#
_entry.id   AF-A0A7R9DNR7-F1
#
_cell.length_a   1.000
_cell.length_b   1.000
_cell.length_c   1.000
_cell.angle_alpha   90.00
_cell.angle_beta   90.00
_cell.angle_gamma   90.00
#
_symmetry.space_group_name_H-M   'P 1'
#
loop_
_entity.id
_entity.type
_entity.pdbx_description
1 polymer ?
#
loop_
_entity_poly.entity_id
_entity_poly.type
_entity_poly.pdbx_seq_one_letter_code
_entity_poly.pdbx_strand_id
1 'polypeptide(L)'
;MLQDNQLTHLNRGAFGRLPVVFELNLANNNIHNISERAFEGLLQLLILNLTSNNITSIPNGAFQGLVSLRTLDLSYNNLEKLDNKTNSLLEDCLSLERVSHKTSC
;
A
#
# COMPACT_ATOMS: atom_id res chain seq x y z
N MET A 1 0.62 5.14 13.66
CA MET A 1 0.67 3.70 13.99
C MET A 1 -0.75 3.21 14.13
N LEU A 2 -1.26 2.56 13.07
CA LEU A 2 -2.63 2.03 12.96
C LEU A 2 -2.62 0.49 12.85
N GLN A 3 -1.49 -0.15 13.16
CA GLN A 3 -1.33 -1.60 13.20
C GLN A 3 -2.18 -2.25 14.31
N ASP A 4 -2.41 -3.56 14.17
CA ASP A 4 -3.09 -4.38 15.17
C ASP A 4 -4.52 -3.90 15.51
N ASN A 5 -5.22 -3.38 14.49
CA ASN A 5 -6.60 -2.94 14.58
C ASN A 5 -7.52 -3.83 13.74
N GLN A 6 -8.79 -3.45 13.65
CA GLN A 6 -9.81 -4.15 12.85
C GLN A 6 -10.15 -3.40 11.56
N LEU A 7 -9.19 -2.67 10.97
CA LEU A 7 -9.43 -1.96 9.72
C LEU A 7 -9.70 -2.97 8.61
N THR A 8 -10.76 -2.72 7.84
CA THR A 8 -11.23 -3.62 6.78
C THR A 8 -11.16 -3.00 5.39
N HIS A 9 -11.30 -1.66 5.31
CA HIS A 9 -11.39 -0.91 4.06
C HIS A 9 -10.48 0.32 4.11
N LEU A 10 -9.76 0.57 3.02
CA LEU A 10 -9.05 1.83 2.80
C LEU A 10 -9.73 2.60 1.65
N ASN A 11 -10.53 3.60 2.04
CA ASN A 11 -11.25 4.46 1.10
C ASN A 11 -10.32 5.52 0.51
N ARG A 12 -10.74 6.12 -0.61
CA ARG A 12 -10.03 7.24 -1.25
C ARG A 12 -9.70 8.34 -0.24
N GLY A 13 -8.44 8.78 -0.23
CA GLY A 13 -7.98 9.89 0.60
C GLY A 13 -8.13 9.65 2.10
N ALA A 14 -8.15 8.39 2.56
CA ALA A 14 -8.31 8.03 3.98
C ALA A 14 -7.32 8.75 4.91
N PHE A 15 -6.18 9.19 4.37
CA PHE A 15 -5.09 9.84 5.10
C PHE A 15 -4.78 11.27 4.64
N GLY A 16 -5.59 11.85 3.74
CA GLY A 16 -5.25 13.09 3.01
C GLY A 16 -5.16 14.38 3.85
N ARG A 17 -5.42 14.32 5.17
CA ARG A 17 -5.29 15.45 6.11
C ARG A 17 -4.22 15.24 7.18
N LEU A 18 -3.50 14.11 7.15
CA LEU A 18 -2.47 13.85 8.15
C LEU A 18 -1.27 14.79 7.92
N PRO A 19 -0.67 15.34 9.01
CA PRO A 19 0.61 16.03 8.90
C PRO A 19 1.65 15.07 8.33
N VAL A 20 2.70 15.62 7.70
CA VAL A 20 3.81 14.91 7.04
C VAL A 20 4.06 13.51 7.66
N VAL A 21 3.62 12.47 6.96
CA VAL A 21 3.79 11.07 7.36
C VAL A 21 4.95 10.48 6.55
N PHE A 22 6.00 10.02 7.23
CA PHE A 22 7.11 9.30 6.60
C PHE A 22 6.91 7.79 6.62
N GLU A 23 6.23 7.26 7.64
CA GLU A 23 5.98 5.83 7.79
C GLU A 23 4.53 5.57 8.17
N LEU A 24 3.86 4.70 7.42
CA LEU A 24 2.50 4.27 7.67
C LEU A 24 2.48 2.76 7.88
N ASN A 25 2.28 2.38 9.14
CA ASN A 25 2.12 0.98 9.53
C ASN A 25 0.64 0.64 9.70
N LEU A 26 0.16 -0.25 8.83
CA LEU A 26 -1.19 -0.82 8.78
C LEU A 26 -1.13 -2.36 8.89
N ALA A 27 -0.02 -2.90 9.38
CA ALA A 27 0.16 -4.34 9.54
C ALA A 27 -0.88 -4.95 10.50
N ASN A 28 -1.11 -6.24 10.36
CA ASN A 28 -1.98 -7.02 11.25
C ASN A 28 -3.39 -6.40 11.39
N ASN A 29 -4.00 -6.07 10.26
CA ASN A 29 -5.39 -5.63 10.18
C ASN A 29 -6.18 -6.64 9.32
N ASN A 30 -7.45 -6.33 9.02
CA ASN A 30 -8.33 -7.16 8.20
C ASN A 30 -8.59 -6.52 6.83
N ILE A 31 -7.63 -5.73 6.32
CA ILE A 31 -7.79 -4.98 5.08
C ILE A 31 -7.85 -5.97 3.94
N HIS A 32 -8.96 -5.98 3.22
CA HIS A 32 -9.16 -6.82 2.05
C HIS A 32 -9.56 -6.00 0.81
N ASN A 33 -9.96 -4.75 1.01
CA ASN A 33 -10.33 -3.82 -0.04
C ASN A 33 -9.51 -2.52 0.06
N ILE A 34 -8.84 -2.18 -1.05
CA ILE A 34 -8.12 -0.91 -1.23
C ILE A 34 -8.72 -0.22 -2.43
N SER A 35 -9.16 1.03 -2.25
CA SER A 35 -9.66 1.88 -3.35
C SER A 35 -8.53 2.51 -4.14
N GLU A 36 -8.81 2.93 -5.37
CA GLU A 36 -7.94 3.87 -6.08
C GLU A 36 -7.68 5.12 -5.22
N ARG A 37 -6.46 5.65 -5.26
CA ARG A 37 -6.08 6.86 -4.50
C ARG A 37 -6.33 6.74 -2.99
N ALA A 38 -6.29 5.52 -2.43
CA ALA A 38 -6.46 5.30 -0.99
C ALA A 38 -5.44 6.08 -0.13
N PHE A 39 -4.23 6.26 -0.68
CA PHE A 39 -3.11 6.95 -0.02
C PHE A 39 -2.83 8.35 -0.59
N GLU A 40 -3.78 8.93 -1.33
CA GLU A 40 -3.66 10.27 -1.93
C GLU A 40 -3.34 11.33 -0.85
N GLY A 41 -2.37 12.20 -1.16
CA GLY A 41 -1.89 13.26 -0.26
C GLY A 41 -0.69 12.87 0.62
N LEU A 42 -0.30 11.59 0.67
CA LEU A 42 0.87 11.13 1.42
C LEU A 42 2.18 11.31 0.63
N LEU A 43 2.43 12.54 0.15
CA LEU A 43 3.54 12.88 -0.75
C LEU A 43 4.94 12.63 -0.17
N GLN A 44 5.06 12.55 1.16
CA GLN A 44 6.32 12.36 1.87
C GLN A 44 6.49 10.96 2.45
N LEU A 45 5.55 10.05 2.16
CA LEU A 45 5.59 8.70 2.69
C LEU A 45 6.75 7.92 2.09
N LEU A 46 7.60 7.36 2.94
CA LEU A 46 8.78 6.57 2.57
C LEU A 46 8.53 5.07 2.74
N ILE A 47 7.78 4.69 3.78
CA ILE A 47 7.53 3.29 4.13
C ILE A 47 6.03 3.06 4.31
N LEU A 48 5.49 2.10 3.58
CA LEU A 48 4.13 1.60 3.71
C LEU A 48 4.15 0.11 4.06
N ASN A 49 3.71 -0.22 5.27
CA ASN A 49 3.62 -1.59 5.74
C ASN A 49 2.15 -2.04 5.79
N LEU A 50 1.80 -2.99 4.92
CA LEU A 50 0.49 -3.63 4.79
C LEU A 50 0.57 -5.15 5.08
N THR A 51 1.60 -5.58 5.79
CA THR A 51 1.81 -6.99 6.10
C THR A 51 0.67 -7.61 6.89
N SER A 52 0.45 -8.91 6.72
CA SER A 52 -0.54 -9.66 7.51
C SER A 52 -1.93 -9.03 7.46
N ASN A 53 -2.41 -8.81 6.25
CA ASN A 53 -3.77 -8.38 5.96
C ASN A 53 -4.42 -9.43 5.02
N ASN A 54 -5.64 -9.16 4.55
CA ASN A 54 -6.41 -10.07 3.72
C ASN A 54 -6.55 -9.57 2.27
N ILE A 55 -5.58 -8.80 1.76
CA ILE A 55 -5.66 -8.18 0.44
C ILE A 55 -5.53 -9.25 -0.65
N THR A 56 -6.50 -9.30 -1.55
CA THR A 56 -6.55 -10.27 -2.67
C THR A 56 -6.18 -9.64 -4.01
N SER A 57 -6.46 -8.36 -4.18
CA SER A 57 -6.15 -7.58 -5.37
C SER A 57 -5.87 -6.13 -5.02
N ILE A 58 -5.06 -5.45 -5.84
CA ILE A 58 -4.78 -4.02 -5.71
C ILE A 58 -5.18 -3.36 -7.04
N PRO A 59 -6.10 -2.38 -7.05
CA PRO A 59 -6.46 -1.70 -8.28
C PRO A 59 -5.33 -0.79 -8.77
N ASN A 60 -5.29 -0.54 -10.07
CA ASN A 60 -4.40 0.46 -10.65
C ASN A 60 -4.66 1.83 -10.00
N GLY A 61 -3.60 2.61 -9.75
CA GLY A 61 -3.72 3.91 -9.08
C GLY A 61 -4.05 3.86 -7.58
N ALA A 62 -4.05 2.69 -6.93
CA ALA A 62 -4.15 2.60 -5.47
C ALA A 62 -3.03 3.40 -4.77
N PHE A 63 -1.83 3.38 -5.36
CA PHE A 63 -0.62 4.07 -4.87
C PHE A 63 -0.39 5.43 -5.53
N GLN A 64 -1.36 5.95 -6.27
CA GLN A 64 -1.21 7.24 -6.95
C GLN A 64 -0.90 8.35 -5.94
N GLY A 65 0.16 9.10 -6.22
CA GLY A 65 0.64 10.20 -5.37
C GLY A 65 1.70 9.80 -4.34
N LEU A 66 2.05 8.50 -4.23
CA LEU A 66 3.14 8.02 -3.37
C LEU A 66 4.53 8.20 -4.00
N VAL A 67 4.81 9.40 -4.49
CA VAL A 67 6.01 9.71 -5.30
C VAL A 67 7.34 9.50 -4.57
N SER A 68 7.33 9.60 -3.24
CA SER A 68 8.52 9.40 -2.38
C SER A 68 8.61 8.01 -1.76
N LEU A 69 7.67 7.10 -2.05
CA LEU A 69 7.65 5.77 -1.43
C LEU A 69 8.85 4.96 -1.87
N ARG A 70 9.59 4.43 -0.88
CA ARG A 70 10.79 3.63 -1.08
C ARG A 70 10.57 2.16 -0.77
N THR A 71 9.76 1.89 0.26
CA THR A 71 9.49 0.53 0.72
C THR A 71 7.99 0.27 0.80
N LEU A 72 7.55 -0.75 0.09
CA LEU A 72 6.21 -1.29 0.16
C LEU A 72 6.27 -2.75 0.62
N ASP A 73 5.63 -3.07 1.74
CA ASP A 73 5.52 -4.44 2.22
C ASP A 73 4.07 -4.93 2.20
N LEU A 74 3.80 -5.89 1.32
CA LEU A 74 2.53 -6.58 1.11
C LEU A 74 2.64 -8.07 1.51
N SER A 75 3.69 -8.47 2.22
CA SER A 75 3.90 -9.86 2.63
C SER A 75 2.76 -10.36 3.51
N TYR A 76 2.53 -11.68 3.51
CA TYR A 76 1.46 -12.30 4.29
C TYR A 76 0.05 -11.75 3.96
N ASN A 77 -0.19 -11.43 2.69
CA ASN A 77 -1.53 -11.21 2.13
C ASN A 77 -1.94 -12.37 1.21
N ASN A 78 -3.15 -12.28 0.64
CA ASN A 78 -3.74 -13.26 -0.27
C ASN A 78 -3.68 -12.83 -1.74
N LEU A 79 -2.67 -12.04 -2.10
CA LEU A 79 -2.48 -11.56 -3.46
C LEU A 79 -2.16 -12.73 -4.40
N GLU A 80 -3.01 -12.96 -5.39
CA GLU A 80 -2.79 -14.01 -6.39
C GLU A 80 -1.68 -13.65 -7.38
N LYS A 81 -1.61 -12.38 -7.77
CA LYS A 81 -0.55 -11.80 -8.61
C LYS A 81 -0.34 -10.34 -8.23
N LEU A 82 0.92 -9.95 -8.10
CA LEU A 82 1.29 -8.55 -8.20
C LEU A 82 1.62 -8.32 -9.67
N ASP A 83 0.72 -7.67 -10.41
CA ASP A 83 0.99 -7.35 -11.81
C ASP A 83 2.04 -6.22 -11.88
N ASN A 84 3.30 -6.63 -11.78
CA ASN A 84 4.47 -5.76 -11.84
C ASN A 84 5.15 -5.77 -13.22
N LYS A 85 4.72 -6.67 -14.12
CA LYS A 85 5.32 -6.87 -15.45
C LYS A 85 4.73 -5.92 -16.49
N THR A 86 3.51 -5.46 -16.26
CA THR A 86 2.89 -4.36 -17.00
C THR A 86 3.00 -3.15 -16.10
N ASN A 87 3.81 -2.15 -16.49
CA ASN A 87 4.27 -1.02 -15.67
C ASN A 87 3.20 -0.22 -14.87
N SER A 88 1.90 -0.51 -14.96
CA SER A 88 0.82 0.35 -14.47
C SER A 88 0.60 0.38 -12.95
N LEU A 89 0.89 -0.69 -12.20
CA LEU A 89 0.50 -0.70 -10.78
C LEU A 89 1.41 0.16 -9.90
N LEU A 90 2.69 0.21 -10.23
CA LEU A 90 3.73 0.89 -9.46
C LEU A 90 4.38 2.05 -10.21
N GLU A 91 3.87 2.45 -11.39
CA GLU A 91 4.38 3.60 -12.16
C GLU A 91 4.41 4.89 -11.35
N ASP A 92 3.45 5.05 -10.44
CA ASP A 92 3.33 6.25 -9.60
C ASP A 92 4.39 6.30 -8.47
N CYS A 93 4.99 5.16 -8.13
CA CYS A 93 5.96 5.03 -7.05
C CYS A 93 7.39 5.20 -7.60
N LEU A 94 7.70 6.42 -8.05
CA LEU A 94 8.95 6.73 -8.76
C LEU A 94 10.24 6.45 -7.97
N SER A 95 10.15 6.46 -6.63
CA SER A 95 11.30 6.26 -5.74
C SER A 95 11.37 4.84 -5.16
N LEU A 96 10.60 3.89 -5.69
CA LEU A 96 10.42 2.58 -5.07
C LEU A 96 11.68 1.72 -5.21
N GLU A 97 12.30 1.42 -4.07
CA GLU A 97 13.53 0.64 -3.99
C GLU A 97 13.23 -0.83 -3.67
N ARG A 98 12.17 -1.09 -2.89
CA ARG A 98 11.85 -2.42 -2.36
C ARG A 98 10.34 -2.67 -2.35
N VAL A 99 9.95 -3.82 -2.90
CA VAL A 99 8.59 -4.35 -2.78
C VAL A 99 8.65 -5.78 -2.31
N SER A 100 8.02 -6.05 -1.17
CA SER A 100 7.87 -7.41 -0.65
C SER A 100 6.44 -7.86 -0.87
N HIS A 101 6.26 -8.98 -1.56
CA HIS A 101 4.98 -9.67 -1.75
C HIS A 101 5.29 -11.16 -1.80
N LYS A 102 4.28 -12.03 -1.64
CA LYS A 102 4.47 -13.48 -1.70
C LYS A 102 5.17 -13.84 -3.02
N THR A 103 6.47 -14.14 -2.97
CA THR A 103 7.17 -14.75 -4.09
C THR A 103 6.71 -16.19 -4.11
N SER A 104 5.94 -16.56 -5.13
CA SER A 104 5.81 -17.98 -5.49
C SER A 104 7.22 -18.55 -5.61
N CYS A 105 7.50 -19.60 -4.84
CA CYS A 105 8.68 -20.43 -5.08
C CYS A 105 8.72 -20.90 -6.54
#